data_AF-A0A7R9T3V2-F1
#
_entry.id   AF-A0A7R9T3V2-F1
#
_cell.length_a   1.000
_cell.length_b   1.000
_cell.length_c   1.000
_cell.angle_alpha   90.00
_cell.angle_beta   90.00
_cell.angle_gamma   90.00
#
_symmetry.space_group_name_H-M   'P 1'
#
loop_
_entity.id
_entity.type
_entity.pdbx_description
1 polymer ?
#
loop_
_entity_poly.entity_id
_entity_poly.type
_entity_poly.pdbx_seq_one_letter_code
_entity_poly.pdbx_strand_id
1 'polypeptide(L)'
;YSAPFQRLVYPLPREGGLGVHFTRDVYDKCKFGPDIEWIDDIDYTMNPARVRSFYEAIREYWPGLQDGALRPAFTGIRPKLINEAGDTDEPGATTDFVFQTESQHGAVGLVHLFGFESPGLTSSLAVAEYVADFLE
;
A
#
# COMPACT_ATOMS: atom_id res chain seq x y z
N TYR A 1 6.37 4.45 24.07
CA TYR A 1 7.42 3.47 23.73
C TYR A 1 8.39 4.13 22.77
N SER A 2 9.69 4.07 23.05
CA SER A 2 10.72 4.45 22.09
C SER A 2 10.63 3.54 20.87
N ALA A 3 10.91 4.07 19.69
CA ALA A 3 10.89 3.29 18.47
C ALA A 3 11.91 2.14 18.53
N PRO A 4 11.54 0.90 18.15
CA PRO A 4 12.46 -0.24 18.19
C PRO A 4 13.60 -0.09 17.16
N PHE A 5 13.40 0.72 16.11
CA PHE A 5 14.38 0.99 15.08
C PHE A 5 14.50 2.48 14.79
N GLN A 6 15.70 2.91 14.39
CA GLN A 6 15.98 4.30 13.98
C GLN A 6 15.66 4.57 12.50
N ARG A 7 15.51 3.52 11.69
CA ARG A 7 15.23 3.56 10.25
C ARG A 7 14.01 2.72 9.93
N LEU A 8 13.44 2.92 8.75
CA LEU A 8 12.40 2.04 8.23
C LEU A 8 12.97 0.63 8.01
N VAL A 9 12.17 -0.41 8.23
CA VAL A 9 12.57 -1.81 8.02
C VAL A 9 11.60 -2.45 7.04
N TYR A 10 12.13 -2.98 5.94
CA TYR A 10 11.38 -3.65 4.90
C TYR A 10 11.92 -5.08 4.77
N PRO A 11 11.19 -6.10 5.22
CA PRO A 11 11.56 -7.49 4.97
C PRO A 11 11.64 -7.77 3.46
N LEU A 12 12.47 -8.72 3.07
CA LEU A 12 12.52 -9.16 1.68
C LEU A 12 11.18 -9.79 1.28
N PRO A 13 10.72 -9.57 0.03
CA PRO A 13 9.55 -10.26 -0.49
C PRO A 13 9.75 -11.78 -0.39
N ARG A 14 8.73 -12.50 0.09
CA ARG A 14 8.68 -13.97 0.08
C ARG A 14 7.32 -14.42 -0.42
N GLU A 15 7.31 -15.52 -1.14
CA GLU A 15 6.09 -16.17 -1.59
C GLU A 15 5.22 -16.53 -0.37
N GLY A 16 4.00 -16.00 -0.30
CA GLY A 16 3.08 -16.18 0.83
C GLY A 16 3.45 -15.43 2.12
N GLY A 17 4.55 -14.66 2.15
CA GLY A 17 4.98 -13.90 3.31
C GLY A 17 4.26 -12.55 3.44
N LEU A 18 3.80 -12.22 4.64
CA LEU A 18 3.21 -10.91 4.92
C LEU A 18 4.32 -9.84 4.98
N GLY A 19 4.38 -8.94 4.00
CA GLY A 19 5.34 -7.84 3.91
C GLY A 19 5.11 -6.72 4.94
N VAL A 20 5.12 -7.06 6.23
CA VAL A 20 4.85 -6.10 7.33
C VAL A 20 6.08 -5.23 7.55
N HIS A 21 6.06 -4.03 6.99
CA HIS A 21 7.12 -3.05 7.17
C HIS A 21 7.05 -2.39 8.55
N PHE A 22 8.20 -1.96 9.06
CA PHE A 22 8.26 -0.99 10.15
C PHE A 22 8.40 0.42 9.58
N THR A 23 7.49 1.30 10.00
CA THR A 23 7.58 2.73 9.71
C THR A 23 7.53 3.55 10.99
N ARG A 24 8.09 4.75 10.89
CA ARG A 24 8.07 5.76 11.94
C ARG A 24 7.58 7.06 11.35
N ASP A 25 6.55 7.65 11.96
CA ASP A 25 6.06 8.95 11.52
C ASP A 25 6.89 10.11 12.10
N VAL A 26 6.55 11.33 11.68
CA VAL A 26 7.26 12.56 12.09
C VAL A 26 7.13 12.89 13.58
N TYR A 27 6.26 12.18 14.31
CA TYR A 27 6.06 12.31 15.76
C TYR A 27 6.65 11.11 16.53
N ASP A 28 7.57 10.37 15.91
CA ASP A 28 8.21 9.16 16.43
C ASP A 28 7.22 8.03 16.78
N LYS A 29 5.99 8.04 16.24
CA LYS A 29 5.08 6.91 16.43
C LYS A 29 5.44 5.79 15.48
N CYS A 30 5.49 4.60 16.04
CA CYS A 30 5.79 3.36 15.34
C CYS A 30 4.54 2.75 14.75
N LYS A 31 4.64 2.31 13.50
CA LYS A 31 3.56 1.63 12.79
C LYS A 31 4.13 0.41 12.10
N PHE A 32 3.34 -0.65 12.09
CA PHE A 32 3.65 -1.89 11.40
C PHE A 32 2.62 -2.10 10.30
N GLY A 33 3.05 -2.62 9.16
CA GLY A 33 2.19 -2.96 8.03
C GLY A 33 2.61 -2.25 6.73
N PRO A 34 1.66 -2.08 5.79
CA PRO A 34 0.35 -2.73 5.80
C PRO A 34 0.47 -4.23 5.54
N ASP A 35 -0.57 -4.98 5.87
CA ASP A 35 -0.82 -6.28 5.28
C ASP A 35 -1.61 -6.14 3.97
N ILE A 36 -2.10 -7.27 3.44
CA ILE A 36 -2.88 -7.33 2.21
C ILE A 36 -4.19 -8.05 2.49
N GLU A 37 -5.29 -7.45 2.05
CA GLU A 37 -6.65 -7.98 2.09
C GLU A 37 -7.39 -7.46 0.86
N TRP A 38 -7.98 -8.35 0.08
CA TRP A 38 -8.89 -8.00 -0.99
C TRP A 38 -10.30 -7.81 -0.41
N ILE A 39 -10.97 -6.77 -0.86
CA ILE A 39 -12.30 -6.37 -0.41
C ILE A 39 -13.13 -5.97 -1.64
N ASP A 40 -14.43 -6.24 -1.59
CA ASP A 40 -15.37 -5.90 -2.66
C ASP A 40 -15.93 -4.48 -2.52
N ASP A 41 -16.03 -4.00 -1.27
CA ASP A 41 -16.62 -2.71 -0.91
C ASP A 41 -15.60 -1.81 -0.20
N ILE A 42 -15.82 -0.50 -0.28
CA ILE A 42 -15.03 0.48 0.48
C ILE A 42 -15.41 0.36 1.96
N ASP A 43 -14.64 -0.44 2.69
CA ASP A 43 -14.75 -0.59 4.14
C ASP A 43 -13.38 -0.38 4.81
N TYR A 44 -13.34 0.58 5.73
CA TYR A 44 -12.14 0.91 6.50
C TYR A 44 -12.14 0.28 7.91
N THR A 45 -13.13 -0.54 8.22
CA THR A 45 -13.26 -1.20 9.53
C THR A 45 -12.05 -2.11 9.78
N MET A 46 -11.40 -1.94 10.93
CA MET A 46 -10.31 -2.83 11.32
C MET A 46 -10.84 -4.17 11.80
N ASN A 47 -10.32 -5.26 11.23
CA ASN A 47 -10.55 -6.62 11.72
C ASN A 47 -9.49 -6.98 12.79
N PRO A 48 -9.85 -7.08 14.09
CA PRO A 48 -8.89 -7.37 15.15
C PRO A 48 -8.23 -8.74 15.03
N ALA A 49 -8.85 -9.69 14.32
CA ALA A 49 -8.31 -11.04 14.15
C ALA A 49 -6.99 -11.05 13.35
N ARG A 50 -6.75 -10.02 12.53
CA ARG A 50 -5.55 -9.89 11.69
C ARG A 50 -4.29 -9.57 12.50
N VAL A 51 -4.41 -9.12 13.75
CA VAL A 51 -3.24 -8.79 14.59
C VAL A 51 -2.31 -10.00 14.81
N ARG A 52 -2.85 -11.23 14.76
CA ARG A 52 -2.06 -12.44 15.00
C ARG A 52 -0.98 -12.63 13.94
N SER A 53 -1.30 -12.46 12.65
CA SER A 53 -0.32 -12.60 11.57
C SER A 53 0.77 -11.53 11.60
N PHE A 54 0.47 -10.34 12.15
CA PHE A 54 1.47 -9.30 12.38
C PHE A 54 2.51 -9.74 13.41
N TYR A 55 2.11 -10.37 14.51
CA TYR A 55 3.07 -10.86 15.50
C TYR A 55 4.05 -11.86 14.91
N GLU A 56 3.55 -12.80 14.11
CA GLU A 56 4.36 -13.83 13.45
C GLU A 56 5.36 -13.18 12.48
N ALA A 57 4.89 -12.30 11.59
CA ALA A 57 5.73 -11.63 10.59
C ALA A 57 6.76 -10.65 11.22
N ILE A 58 6.35 -9.85 12.20
CA ILE A 58 7.26 -8.87 12.83
C ILE A 58 8.37 -9.57 13.61
N ARG A 59 8.08 -10.72 14.23
CA ARG A 59 9.08 -11.47 15.02
C ARG A 59 10.22 -12.03 14.18
N GLU A 60 10.07 -12.12 12.87
CA GLU A 60 11.18 -12.50 11.99
C GLU A 60 12.35 -11.50 12.05
N TYR A 61 12.05 -10.20 12.19
CA TYR A 61 13.06 -9.14 12.29
C TYR A 61 13.09 -8.43 13.66
N TRP A 62 12.10 -8.69 14.52
CA TRP A 62 12.07 -8.22 15.90
C TRP A 62 11.59 -9.32 16.88
N PRO A 63 12.43 -10.32 17.18
CA PRO A 63 12.03 -11.45 18.04
C PRO A 63 11.57 -11.05 19.44
N GLY A 64 12.01 -9.90 19.95
CA GLY A 64 11.66 -9.38 21.27
C GLY A 64 10.28 -8.72 21.38
N LEU A 65 9.47 -8.71 20.31
CA LEU A 65 8.11 -8.15 20.35
C LEU A 65 7.23 -8.89 21.38
N GLN A 66 6.83 -8.15 22.42
CA GLN A 66 5.99 -8.65 23.51
C GLN A 66 4.53 -8.84 23.06
N ASP A 67 3.87 -9.88 23.56
CA ASP A 67 2.44 -10.09 23.37
C ASP A 67 1.63 -8.88 23.90
N GLY A 68 0.55 -8.53 23.21
CA GLY A 68 -0.29 -7.38 23.55
C GLY A 68 0.29 -5.99 23.26
N ALA A 69 1.54 -5.89 22.77
CA ALA A 69 2.16 -4.60 22.43
C ALA A 69 1.56 -3.89 21.19
N LEU A 70 0.92 -4.63 20.28
CA LEU A 70 0.31 -4.05 19.07
C LEU A 70 -1.08 -3.50 19.39
N ARG A 71 -1.38 -2.33 18.83
CA ARG A 71 -2.70 -1.68 18.93
C ARG A 71 -3.22 -1.37 17.52
N PRO A 72 -4.54 -1.47 17.29
CA PRO A 72 -5.18 -0.99 16.08
C PRO A 72 -4.76 0.46 15.77
N ALA A 73 -4.47 0.74 14.50
CA ALA A 73 -4.06 2.07 14.04
C ALA A 73 -5.05 2.61 13.01
N PHE A 74 -4.94 2.18 11.76
CA PHE A 74 -5.82 2.55 10.66
C PHE A 74 -5.68 1.54 9.52
N THR A 75 -6.60 1.62 8.55
CA THR A 75 -6.58 0.89 7.28
C THR A 75 -6.42 1.86 6.11
N GLY A 76 -6.00 1.34 4.97
CA GLY A 76 -5.97 2.08 3.71
C GLY A 76 -6.26 1.13 2.55
N ILE A 77 -6.93 1.63 1.52
CA ILE A 77 -7.35 0.84 0.35
C ILE A 77 -6.53 1.31 -0.85
N ARG A 78 -5.94 0.37 -1.60
CA ARG A 78 -5.22 0.65 -2.84
C ARG A 78 -6.19 0.53 -4.03
N PRO A 79 -6.22 1.50 -4.95
CA PRO A 79 -7.10 1.44 -6.13
C PRO A 79 -6.50 0.51 -7.19
N LYS A 80 -6.66 -0.81 -7.02
CA LYS A 80 -6.15 -1.82 -7.96
C LYS A 80 -6.97 -1.85 -9.25
N LEU A 81 -6.31 -2.09 -10.39
CA LEU A 81 -6.96 -2.32 -11.69
C LEU A 81 -7.21 -3.80 -11.99
N ILE A 82 -6.72 -4.68 -11.13
CA ILE A 82 -6.85 -6.13 -11.22
C ILE A 82 -7.57 -6.67 -9.99
N ASN A 83 -8.04 -7.92 -10.05
CA ASN A 83 -8.60 -8.63 -8.90
C ASN A 83 -7.56 -9.55 -8.24
N GLU A 84 -7.95 -10.27 -7.17
CA GLU A 84 -7.07 -11.18 -6.44
C GLU A 84 -6.41 -12.26 -7.30
N ALA A 85 -7.09 -12.74 -8.34
CA ALA A 85 -6.58 -13.76 -9.23
C ALA A 85 -5.50 -13.24 -10.20
N GLY A 86 -5.35 -11.91 -10.33
CA GLY A 86 -4.45 -11.29 -11.31
C GLY A 86 -5.03 -11.26 -12.73
N ASP A 87 -4.49 -10.36 -13.56
CA ASP A 87 -4.69 -10.35 -15.02
C ASP A 87 -3.58 -11.13 -15.76
N THR A 88 -2.67 -11.77 -15.00
CA THR A 88 -1.57 -12.61 -15.48
C THR A 88 -1.54 -13.90 -14.66
N ASP A 89 -0.80 -14.91 -15.12
CA ASP A 89 -0.59 -16.17 -14.38
C ASP A 89 0.23 -15.99 -13.07
N GLU A 90 0.47 -14.74 -12.62
CA GLU A 90 1.20 -14.40 -11.40
C GLU A 90 0.26 -13.83 -10.31
N PRO A 91 0.02 -14.56 -9.21
CA PRO A 91 -0.77 -14.07 -8.09
C PRO A 91 -0.17 -12.79 -7.50
N GLY A 92 -0.98 -11.73 -7.41
CA GLY A 92 -0.54 -10.43 -6.87
C GLY A 92 0.17 -9.50 -7.86
N ALA A 93 0.11 -9.80 -9.17
CA ALA A 93 0.62 -8.94 -10.23
C ALA A 93 0.18 -7.48 -10.05
N THR A 94 1.11 -6.53 -10.16
CA THR A 94 0.78 -5.11 -10.12
C THR A 94 0.61 -4.61 -11.55
N THR A 95 -0.38 -3.74 -11.76
CA THR A 95 -0.48 -2.94 -12.98
C THR A 95 0.24 -1.61 -12.79
N ASP A 96 0.75 -1.04 -13.88
CA ASP A 96 1.30 0.31 -13.86
C ASP A 96 0.17 1.35 -13.73
N PHE A 97 0.53 2.60 -13.42
CA PHE A 97 -0.41 3.71 -13.47
C PHE A 97 -0.96 3.88 -14.88
N VAL A 98 -2.27 4.07 -15.00
CA VAL A 98 -2.93 4.27 -16.28
C VAL A 98 -3.42 5.70 -16.39
N PHE A 99 -2.93 6.38 -17.42
CA PHE A 99 -3.44 7.67 -17.87
C PHE A 99 -4.32 7.43 -19.10
N GLN A 100 -5.54 7.96 -19.09
CA GLN A 100 -6.35 8.06 -20.30
C GLN A 100 -6.55 9.52 -20.66
N THR A 101 -6.28 9.86 -21.91
CA THR A 101 -6.27 11.23 -22.44
C THR A 101 -7.29 11.36 -23.57
N GLU A 102 -7.52 12.60 -24.05
CA GLU A 102 -8.39 12.87 -25.19
C GLU A 102 -8.11 11.95 -26.39
N SER A 103 -6.83 11.65 -26.68
CA SER A 103 -6.44 10.77 -27.78
C SER A 103 -7.00 9.34 -27.68
N GLN A 104 -7.34 8.88 -26.46
CA GLN A 104 -7.85 7.54 -26.20
C GLN A 104 -9.37 7.50 -26.10
N HIS A 105 -10.00 8.51 -25.49
CA HIS A 105 -11.44 8.51 -25.20
C HIS A 105 -12.25 9.60 -25.93
N GLY A 106 -11.61 10.54 -26.61
CA GLY A 106 -12.25 11.62 -27.40
C GLY A 106 -12.87 12.76 -26.60
N ALA A 107 -12.91 12.69 -25.26
CA ALA A 107 -13.36 13.78 -24.40
C ALA A 107 -12.28 14.87 -24.24
N VAL A 108 -12.57 16.08 -24.74
CA VAL A 108 -11.67 17.25 -24.69
C VAL A 108 -11.49 17.75 -23.27
N GLY A 109 -10.24 18.01 -22.88
CA GLY A 109 -9.89 18.59 -21.58
C GLY A 109 -10.12 17.65 -20.38
N LEU A 110 -10.23 16.35 -20.62
CA LEU A 110 -10.38 15.32 -19.60
C LEU A 110 -9.17 14.39 -19.60
N VAL A 111 -8.63 14.11 -18.42
CA VAL A 111 -7.62 13.08 -18.20
C VAL A 111 -8.06 12.19 -17.03
N HIS A 112 -8.13 10.87 -17.24
CA HIS A 112 -8.38 9.92 -16.17
C HIS A 112 -7.07 9.34 -15.63
N LEU A 113 -7.01 9.18 -14.31
CA LEU A 113 -5.90 8.59 -13.57
C LEU A 113 -6.41 7.34 -12.86
N PHE A 114 -5.94 6.16 -13.27
CA PHE A 114 -6.31 4.88 -12.67
C PHE A 114 -5.10 4.14 -12.13
N GLY A 115 -5.33 3.27 -11.14
CA GLY A 115 -4.24 2.42 -10.61
C GLY A 115 -3.25 3.15 -9.71
N PHE A 116 -3.55 4.37 -9.24
CA PHE A 116 -2.64 5.19 -8.42
C PHE A 116 -2.50 4.66 -6.98
N GLU A 117 -1.91 3.47 -6.86
CA GLU A 117 -1.42 2.90 -5.61
C GLU A 117 -0.01 3.39 -5.27
N SER A 118 0.77 2.65 -4.48
CA SER A 118 2.18 2.98 -4.23
C SER A 118 2.99 2.82 -5.53
N PRO A 119 3.87 3.77 -5.91
CA PRO A 119 4.38 4.90 -5.13
C PRO A 119 3.73 6.27 -5.45
N GLY A 120 2.41 6.34 -5.62
CA GLY A 120 1.68 7.51 -6.12
C GLY A 120 1.89 8.81 -5.35
N LEU A 121 2.03 8.74 -4.01
CA LEU A 121 2.38 9.93 -3.22
C LEU A 121 3.79 10.44 -3.57
N THR A 122 4.77 9.54 -3.67
CA THR A 122 6.15 9.86 -4.00
C THR A 122 6.26 10.47 -5.40
N SER A 123 5.48 9.98 -6.35
CA SER A 123 5.49 10.44 -7.74
C SER A 123 4.50 11.59 -8.04
N SER A 124 3.76 12.08 -7.04
CA SER A 124 2.61 12.98 -7.25
C SER A 124 2.92 14.25 -8.04
N LEU A 125 4.08 14.87 -7.83
CA LEU A 125 4.46 16.08 -8.58
C LEU A 125 4.79 15.78 -10.04
N ALA A 126 5.56 14.72 -10.32
CA ALA A 126 5.87 14.31 -11.69
C ALA A 126 4.61 13.87 -12.45
N VAL A 127 3.67 13.23 -11.75
CA VAL A 127 2.35 12.89 -12.29
C VAL A 127 1.57 14.15 -12.65
N ALA A 128 1.58 15.18 -11.80
CA ALA A 128 0.88 16.43 -12.07
C ALA A 128 1.48 17.17 -13.28
N GLU A 129 2.81 17.23 -13.40
CA GLU A 129 3.50 17.79 -14.58
C GLU A 129 3.10 17.05 -15.85
N TYR A 130 3.14 15.70 -15.82
CA TYR A 130 2.73 14.88 -16.97
C TYR A 130 1.26 15.08 -17.36
N VAL A 131 0.37 15.25 -16.40
CA VAL A 131 -1.06 15.52 -16.66
C VAL A 131 -1.27 16.90 -17.29
N ALA A 132 -0.49 17.90 -16.87
CA ALA A 132 -0.59 19.26 -17.41
C ALA A 132 -0.30 19.31 -18.91
N ASP A 133 0.68 18.52 -19.39
CA ASP A 133 1.05 18.42 -20.82
C ASP A 133 -0.13 17.97 -21.73
N PHE A 134 -1.18 17.36 -21.17
CA PHE A 134 -2.38 16.94 -21.91
C PHE A 134 -3.56 17.93 -21.81
N LEU A 135 -3.44 18.95 -20.97
CA LEU A 135 -4.51 19.91 -20.68
C LEU A 135 -4.20 21.32 -21.20
N GLU A 136 -2.96 21.58 -21.58
CA GLU A 136 -2.51 22.80 -22.28
C GLU A 136 -2.77 22.73 -23.80
#